data_AF-A0A8H4GIB0-F1
#
_entry.id   AF-A0A8H4GIB0-F1
#
_cell.length_a   1.000
_cell.length_b   1.000
_cell.length_c   1.000
_cell.angle_alpha   90.00
_cell.angle_beta   90.00
_cell.angle_gamma   90.00
#
_symmetry.space_group_name_H-M   'P 1'
#
loop_
_entity.id
_entity.type
_entity.pdbx_description
1 polymer ?
#
loop_
_entity_poly.entity_id
_entity_poly.type
_entity_poly.pdbx_seq_one_letter_code
_entity_poly.pdbx_strand_id
1 'polypeptide(L)'
;MLESASDEALPENDFPEKKVMATERTVRRPEEAAASDPFFIPLGWPRLREGKFYSSSDPEWREFVRISRDGRKLKSLKDDLATIALRNASASNILLQLLGGPLTITGFWLVHHFPSRAPPEYALSGLEITDTEISWAVRPMSSDTGDCIRKCMKPLFVALAARDAYLVLMKRQLSRMGFQVSDKIQFGTDSLVMPPSGTMFTGLIDGSAGYQKKGSQLSFADEPHGRVTQQNHPWLNPSSVLSSLQWLPLPKLGPESDLRAAAVAFKWRLNDCWARELRTPRRGTFFIVGPVGLKGPKGFCRVEVRGEYDPLTSRWTHVSMQLKDLNIFKQRALGSR
;
A
#
# COMPACT_ATOMS: atom_id res chain seq x y z
N MET A 1 -36.56 -65.99 -10.38
CA MET A 1 -37.83 -66.14 -9.63
C MET A 1 -37.69 -65.21 -8.43
N LEU A 2 -38.26 -63.99 -8.43
CA LEU A 2 -39.67 -63.64 -8.12
C LEU A 2 -40.11 -64.29 -6.80
N GLU A 3 -40.51 -63.60 -5.71
CA GLU A 3 -41.39 -62.42 -5.48
C GLU A 3 -40.86 -61.60 -4.26
N SER A 4 -40.93 -60.25 -4.15
CA SER A 4 -42.07 -59.34 -3.85
C SER A 4 -42.86 -59.73 -2.58
N ALA A 5 -43.27 -58.91 -1.61
CA ALA A 5 -43.13 -57.50 -1.21
C ALA A 5 -43.78 -57.36 0.21
N SER A 6 -43.85 -56.12 0.73
CA SER A 6 -44.64 -55.60 1.88
C SER A 6 -43.88 -55.49 3.22
N ASP A 7 -43.45 -54.31 3.67
CA ASP A 7 -44.18 -53.10 4.11
C ASP A 7 -44.69 -53.23 5.55
N GLU A 8 -43.95 -52.69 6.51
CA GLU A 8 -44.51 -52.11 7.73
C GLU A 8 -43.59 -51.02 8.27
N ALA A 9 -44.21 -49.88 8.59
CA ALA A 9 -43.60 -48.61 8.90
C ALA A 9 -43.77 -48.25 10.38
N LEU A 10 -42.74 -47.57 10.92
CA LEU A 10 -42.77 -46.59 12.04
C LEU A 10 -42.97 -47.13 13.48
N PRO A 11 -42.40 -46.49 14.53
CA PRO A 11 -42.41 -45.03 14.68
C PRO A 11 -41.09 -44.31 14.98
N GLU A 12 -41.10 -43.08 14.48
CA GLU A 12 -40.28 -41.94 14.86
C GLU A 12 -40.32 -41.73 16.38
N ASN A 13 -39.14 -41.57 16.99
CA ASN A 13 -39.04 -41.06 18.34
C ASN A 13 -39.02 -39.53 18.29
N ASP A 14 -40.20 -38.97 18.56
CA ASP A 14 -40.45 -37.58 18.93
C ASP A 14 -39.53 -37.13 20.07
N PHE A 15 -38.68 -36.13 19.80
CA PHE A 15 -38.09 -35.30 20.85
C PHE A 15 -38.89 -33.99 20.96
N PRO A 16 -39.34 -33.59 22.16
CA PRO A 16 -40.39 -32.60 22.31
C PRO A 16 -39.89 -31.17 22.08
N GLU A 17 -40.58 -30.47 21.18
CA GLU A 17 -40.63 -29.03 21.08
C GLU A 17 -41.03 -28.42 22.44
N LYS A 18 -40.12 -27.71 23.10
CA LYS A 18 -40.48 -26.83 24.21
C LYS A 18 -41.09 -25.54 23.66
N LYS A 19 -42.40 -25.60 23.47
CA LYS A 19 -43.32 -24.48 23.38
C LYS A 19 -43.40 -23.80 24.75
N VAL A 20 -42.82 -22.60 24.88
CA VAL A 20 -43.19 -21.66 25.96
C VAL A 20 -43.75 -20.42 25.27
N MET A 21 -45.07 -20.41 25.13
CA MET A 21 -45.83 -19.24 24.70
C MET A 21 -46.39 -18.52 25.92
N ALA A 22 -46.10 -17.22 25.94
CA ALA A 22 -46.95 -16.13 26.41
C ALA A 22 -47.28 -16.00 27.90
N THR A 23 -46.67 -14.99 28.52
CA THR A 23 -47.37 -14.16 29.52
C THR A 23 -47.09 -12.68 29.24
N GLU A 24 -48.17 -12.02 28.81
CA GLU A 24 -48.55 -10.63 29.05
C GLU A 24 -47.81 -9.45 28.38
N ARG A 25 -48.58 -8.83 27.49
CA ARG A 25 -48.54 -7.43 27.07
C ARG A 25 -48.21 -6.51 28.24
N THR A 26 -47.10 -5.79 28.12
CA THR A 26 -47.07 -4.40 28.59
C THR A 26 -46.69 -3.52 27.42
N VAL A 27 -47.69 -2.84 26.86
CA VAL A 27 -47.49 -1.66 26.02
C VAL A 27 -46.79 -0.62 26.89
N ARG A 28 -45.49 -0.42 26.68
CA ARG A 28 -44.77 0.76 27.17
C ARG A 28 -44.30 1.55 25.96
N ARG A 29 -45.06 2.62 25.71
CA ARG A 29 -44.69 3.95 25.21
C ARG A 29 -43.23 4.09 24.73
N PRO A 30 -42.99 4.64 23.53
CA PRO A 30 -41.64 5.05 23.15
C PRO A 30 -41.27 6.25 24.03
N GLU A 31 -40.66 5.99 25.17
CA GLU A 31 -39.88 7.00 25.86
C GLU A 31 -38.62 7.19 25.03
N GLU A 32 -38.47 8.41 24.52
CA GLU A 32 -37.25 8.93 23.93
C GLU A 32 -36.15 8.87 25.00
N ALA A 33 -35.59 7.68 25.22
CA ALA A 33 -34.31 7.54 25.89
C ALA A 33 -33.31 8.24 24.98
N ALA A 34 -32.76 9.35 25.45
CA ALA A 34 -31.61 9.99 24.85
C ALA A 34 -30.54 8.91 24.66
N ALA A 35 -30.43 8.37 23.45
CA ALA A 35 -29.46 7.34 23.13
C ALA A 35 -28.08 7.98 23.31
N SER A 36 -27.45 7.68 24.45
CA SER A 36 -26.05 8.01 24.66
C SER A 36 -25.24 7.35 23.55
N ASP A 37 -24.31 8.10 22.97
CA ASP A 37 -23.47 7.58 21.90
C ASP A 37 -22.60 6.45 22.48
N PRO A 38 -22.74 5.20 22.02
CA PRO A 38 -22.06 4.06 22.63
C PRO A 38 -20.54 4.19 22.47
N PHE A 39 -19.84 4.06 23.59
CA PHE A 39 -18.39 4.23 23.63
C PHE A 39 -17.68 2.95 23.17
N PHE A 40 -16.86 3.06 22.12
CA PHE A 40 -16.17 1.92 21.53
C PHE A 40 -14.68 1.93 21.84
N ILE A 41 -14.22 0.87 22.51
CA ILE A 41 -12.81 0.62 22.79
C ILE A 41 -12.30 -0.40 21.77
N PRO A 42 -11.41 -0.01 20.85
CA PRO A 42 -10.86 -0.94 19.87
C PRO A 42 -9.97 -1.97 20.57
N LEU A 43 -10.26 -3.25 20.38
CA LEU A 43 -9.47 -4.35 20.91
C LEU A 43 -8.85 -5.16 19.77
N GLY A 44 -7.52 -5.16 19.77
CA GLY A 44 -6.73 -5.93 18.82
C GLY A 44 -6.55 -5.23 17.48
N TRP A 45 -6.36 -6.04 16.44
CA TRP A 45 -5.85 -5.59 15.14
C TRP A 45 -6.96 -5.45 14.09
N PRO A 46 -6.87 -4.45 13.20
CA PRO A 46 -7.83 -4.30 12.11
C PRO A 46 -7.71 -5.50 11.16
N ARG A 47 -8.80 -6.27 11.04
CA ARG A 47 -8.88 -7.43 10.15
C ARG A 47 -9.46 -7.01 8.82
N LEU A 48 -8.86 -7.50 7.74
CA LEU A 48 -9.42 -7.30 6.41
C LEU A 48 -10.56 -8.30 6.23
N ARG A 49 -11.78 -7.80 6.02
CA ARG A 49 -12.92 -8.64 5.63
C ARG A 49 -13.12 -8.51 4.14
N GLU A 50 -13.33 -9.65 3.48
CA GLU A 50 -13.67 -9.65 2.08
C GLU A 50 -14.97 -8.87 1.87
N GLY A 51 -14.98 -8.01 0.85
CA GLY A 51 -16.19 -7.26 0.52
C GLY A 51 -17.29 -8.19 0.02
N LYS A 52 -18.53 -7.77 0.22
CA LYS A 52 -19.71 -8.49 -0.28
C LYS A 52 -19.71 -8.50 -1.80
N PHE A 53 -20.32 -9.53 -2.39
CA PHE A 53 -20.59 -9.55 -3.82
C PHE A 53 -21.55 -8.42 -4.19
N TYR A 54 -21.31 -7.80 -5.35
CA TYR A 54 -22.22 -6.79 -5.86
C TYR A 54 -23.58 -7.39 -6.20
N SER A 55 -24.64 -6.75 -5.73
CA SER A 55 -25.99 -7.00 -6.17
C SER A 55 -26.30 -6.20 -7.43
N SER A 56 -27.24 -6.69 -8.25
CA SER A 56 -27.73 -5.94 -9.42
C SER A 56 -28.39 -4.61 -9.05
N SER A 57 -28.89 -4.50 -7.81
CA SER A 57 -29.45 -3.26 -7.26
C SER A 57 -28.40 -2.22 -6.91
N ASP A 58 -27.12 -2.59 -6.80
CA ASP A 58 -26.11 -1.67 -6.29
C ASP A 58 -25.81 -0.56 -7.30
N PRO A 59 -25.68 0.70 -6.84
CA PRO A 59 -25.43 1.83 -7.75
C PRO A 59 -24.07 1.71 -8.45
N GLU A 60 -23.04 1.20 -7.76
CA GLU A 60 -21.70 0.97 -8.32
C GLU A 60 -21.73 -0.06 -9.44
N TRP A 61 -22.46 -1.16 -9.25
CA TRP A 61 -22.59 -2.20 -10.26
C TRP A 61 -23.29 -1.68 -11.51
N ARG A 62 -24.38 -0.92 -11.33
CA ARG A 62 -25.08 -0.28 -12.45
C ARG A 62 -24.18 0.67 -13.23
N GLU A 63 -23.29 1.38 -12.54
CA GLU A 63 -22.31 2.26 -13.19
C GLU A 63 -21.28 1.46 -14.01
N PHE A 64 -20.76 0.35 -13.49
CA PHE A 64 -19.85 -0.52 -14.22
C PHE A 64 -20.50 -1.10 -15.48
N VAL A 65 -21.77 -1.53 -15.37
CA VAL A 65 -22.55 -2.02 -16.53
C VAL A 65 -22.78 -0.90 -17.55
N ARG A 66 -22.98 0.34 -17.12
CA ARG A 66 -23.11 1.49 -18.01
C ARG A 66 -21.81 1.74 -18.78
N ILE A 67 -20.67 1.75 -18.09
CA ILE A 67 -19.35 1.99 -18.68
C ILE A 67 -18.94 0.84 -19.61
N SER A 68 -19.28 -0.41 -19.28
CA SER A 68 -18.94 -1.57 -20.10
C SER A 68 -19.64 -1.55 -21.46
N ARG A 69 -20.86 -1.00 -21.52
CA ARG A 69 -21.61 -0.76 -22.76
C ARG A 69 -21.02 0.37 -23.60
N ASP A 70 -20.39 1.35 -22.95
CA ASP A 70 -19.78 2.52 -23.59
C ASP A 70 -18.36 2.22 -24.13
N GLY A 71 -18.28 1.46 -25.23
CA GLY A 71 -17.00 1.09 -25.85
C GLY A 71 -16.09 2.27 -26.24
N ARG A 72 -16.68 3.43 -26.59
CA ARG A 72 -15.92 4.67 -26.90
C ARG A 72 -15.22 5.25 -25.68
N LYS A 73 -15.93 5.34 -24.55
CA LYS A 73 -15.35 5.81 -23.28
C LYS A 73 -14.24 4.86 -22.82
N LEU A 74 -14.47 3.56 -22.98
CA LEU A 74 -13.48 2.57 -22.60
C LEU A 74 -12.21 2.67 -23.46
N LYS A 75 -12.35 2.96 -24.76
CA LYS A 75 -11.21 3.19 -25.65
C LYS A 75 -10.45 4.46 -25.24
N SER A 76 -11.15 5.57 -24.99
CA SER A 76 -10.49 6.80 -24.53
C SER A 76 -9.76 6.62 -23.21
N LEU A 77 -10.33 5.88 -22.24
CA LEU A 77 -9.65 5.57 -20.99
C LEU A 77 -8.36 4.74 -21.19
N LYS A 78 -8.36 3.80 -22.14
CA LYS A 78 -7.15 3.04 -22.48
C LYS A 78 -6.08 3.95 -23.10
N ASP A 79 -6.48 4.83 -24.01
CA ASP A 79 -5.58 5.80 -24.66
C ASP A 79 -4.99 6.78 -23.62
N ASP A 80 -5.81 7.27 -22.70
CA ASP A 80 -5.40 8.13 -21.58
C ASP A 80 -4.39 7.41 -20.67
N LEU A 81 -4.66 6.16 -20.31
CA LEU A 81 -3.76 5.37 -19.47
C LEU A 81 -2.42 5.10 -20.17
N ALA A 82 -2.43 4.83 -21.48
CA ALA A 82 -1.21 4.67 -22.28
C ALA A 82 -0.40 5.98 -22.32
N THR A 83 -1.07 7.12 -22.43
CA THR A 83 -0.44 8.46 -22.40
C THR A 83 0.19 8.75 -21.03
N ILE A 84 -0.52 8.42 -19.95
CA ILE A 84 0.02 8.55 -18.58
C ILE A 84 1.25 7.66 -18.40
N ALA A 85 1.21 6.41 -18.91
CA ALA A 85 2.34 5.51 -18.86
C ALA A 85 3.56 6.05 -19.63
N LEU A 86 3.35 6.61 -20.82
CA LEU A 86 4.41 7.29 -21.58
C LEU A 86 4.99 8.47 -20.80
N ARG A 87 4.13 9.31 -20.20
CA ARG A 87 4.57 10.45 -19.39
C ARG A 87 5.43 9.99 -18.22
N ASN A 88 4.97 8.99 -17.46
CA ASN A 88 5.69 8.45 -16.32
C ASN A 88 7.01 7.78 -16.73
N ALA A 89 7.04 7.09 -17.88
CA ALA A 89 8.26 6.51 -18.42
C ALA A 89 9.26 7.59 -18.85
N SER A 90 8.79 8.66 -19.49
CA SER A 90 9.63 9.80 -19.88
C SER A 90 10.16 10.60 -18.69
N ALA A 91 9.45 10.59 -17.55
CA ALA A 91 9.93 11.19 -16.31
C ALA A 91 10.96 10.33 -15.57
N SER A 92 11.09 9.04 -15.91
CA SER A 92 12.04 8.14 -15.26
C SER A 92 13.43 8.27 -15.88
N ASN A 93 14.38 8.81 -15.11
CA ASN A 93 15.79 8.92 -15.51
C ASN A 93 16.40 7.57 -15.92
N ILE A 94 16.01 6.48 -15.24
CA ILE A 94 16.52 5.13 -15.52
C ILE A 94 16.10 4.68 -16.92
N LEU A 95 14.81 4.85 -17.27
CA LEU A 95 14.31 4.44 -18.58
C LEU A 95 14.90 5.30 -19.70
N LEU A 96 15.07 6.60 -19.47
CA LEU A 96 15.73 7.50 -20.42
C LEU A 96 17.21 7.14 -20.64
N GLN A 97 17.94 6.75 -19.60
CA GLN A 97 19.34 6.31 -19.73
C GLN A 97 19.45 5.04 -20.57
N LEU A 98 18.55 4.08 -20.36
CA LEU A 98 18.56 2.78 -21.02
C LEU A 98 18.05 2.83 -22.48
N LEU A 99 16.91 3.48 -22.71
CA LEU A 99 16.22 3.50 -24.01
C LEU A 99 16.56 4.73 -24.86
N GLY A 100 17.08 5.79 -24.25
CA GLY A 100 17.19 7.12 -24.85
C GLY A 100 15.85 7.84 -24.97
N GLY A 101 15.90 9.16 -25.13
CA GLY A 101 14.72 9.98 -25.44
C GLY A 101 14.75 10.47 -26.88
N PRO A 102 13.59 10.81 -27.49
CA PRO A 102 12.22 10.72 -26.95
C PRO A 102 11.64 9.30 -26.99
N LEU A 103 10.73 8.99 -26.06
CA LEU A 103 9.99 7.72 -26.02
C LEU A 103 8.68 7.85 -26.83
N THR A 104 8.28 6.76 -27.48
CA THR A 104 7.04 6.65 -28.27
C THR A 104 6.28 5.39 -27.90
N ILE A 105 4.95 5.43 -27.99
CA ILE A 105 4.11 4.24 -27.76
C ILE A 105 4.10 3.42 -29.05
N THR A 106 4.49 2.15 -28.98
CA THR A 106 4.44 1.23 -30.14
C THR A 106 3.08 0.54 -30.25
N GLY A 107 2.50 0.19 -29.11
CA GLY A 107 1.21 -0.47 -29.02
C GLY A 107 0.89 -0.82 -27.56
N PHE A 108 -0.36 -1.12 -27.26
CA PHE A 108 -0.79 -1.52 -25.92
C PHE A 108 -1.92 -2.54 -26.00
N TRP A 109 -1.97 -3.42 -25.00
CA TRP A 109 -3.05 -4.37 -24.82
C TRP A 109 -3.65 -4.15 -23.43
N LEU A 110 -4.55 -3.19 -23.32
CA LEU A 110 -5.18 -2.82 -22.06
C LEU A 110 -6.55 -3.50 -21.94
N VAL A 111 -6.75 -4.26 -20.86
CA VAL A 111 -8.00 -4.95 -20.54
C VAL A 111 -8.61 -4.31 -19.31
N HIS A 112 -9.91 -4.04 -19.36
CA HIS A 112 -10.64 -3.55 -18.20
C HIS A 112 -11.13 -4.71 -17.37
N HIS A 113 -11.11 -4.54 -16.05
CA HIS A 113 -11.54 -5.54 -15.10
C HIS A 113 -12.50 -4.89 -14.10
N PHE A 114 -13.78 -5.24 -14.22
CA PHE A 114 -14.79 -4.87 -13.23
C PHE A 114 -14.77 -5.89 -12.08
N PRO A 115 -14.54 -5.47 -10.84
CA PRO A 115 -14.53 -6.39 -9.71
C PRO A 115 -15.94 -6.93 -9.45
N SER A 116 -16.04 -8.23 -9.15
CA SER A 116 -17.30 -8.90 -8.79
C SER A 116 -17.72 -8.66 -7.33
N ARG A 117 -16.79 -8.24 -6.49
CA ARG A 117 -16.99 -7.92 -5.08
C ARG A 117 -16.63 -6.47 -4.80
N ALA A 118 -17.30 -5.89 -3.82
CA ALA A 118 -16.86 -4.64 -3.24
C ALA A 118 -15.43 -4.78 -2.69
N PRO A 119 -14.65 -3.71 -2.64
CA PRO A 119 -13.35 -3.74 -2.00
C PRO A 119 -13.44 -4.25 -0.57
N PRO A 120 -12.39 -4.94 -0.10
CA PRO A 120 -12.38 -5.44 1.25
C PRO A 120 -12.35 -4.28 2.25
N GLU A 121 -13.16 -4.38 3.30
CA GLU A 121 -13.29 -3.38 4.33
C GLU A 121 -12.51 -3.81 5.57
N TYR A 122 -11.92 -2.85 6.26
CA TYR A 122 -11.30 -3.12 7.55
C TYR A 122 -12.38 -3.21 8.62
N ALA A 123 -12.33 -4.27 9.41
CA ALA A 123 -13.20 -4.46 10.55
C ALA A 123 -12.34 -4.48 11.82
N LEU A 124 -12.66 -3.59 12.75
CA LEU A 124 -12.01 -3.52 14.04
C LEU A 124 -12.94 -4.13 15.08
N SER A 125 -12.44 -5.13 15.78
CA SER A 125 -13.18 -5.72 16.91
C SER A 125 -12.91 -4.89 18.16
N GLY A 126 -13.86 -4.84 19.08
CA GLY A 126 -13.73 -4.03 20.29
C GLY A 126 -14.85 -4.26 21.26
N LEU A 127 -14.75 -3.61 22.42
CA LEU A 127 -15.85 -3.55 23.38
C LEU A 127 -16.65 -2.29 23.13
N GLU A 128 -17.96 -2.46 23.01
CA GLU A 128 -18.92 -1.38 22.98
C GLU A 128 -19.58 -1.29 24.35
N ILE A 129 -19.33 -0.18 25.03
CA ILE A 129 -19.86 0.12 26.35
C ILE A 129 -21.04 1.07 26.13
N THR A 130 -22.23 0.55 26.41
CA THR A 130 -23.47 1.34 26.48
C THR A 130 -23.88 1.49 27.94
N ASP A 131 -24.75 2.43 28.28
CA ASP A 131 -25.21 2.66 29.66
C ASP A 131 -25.81 1.42 30.33
N THR A 132 -26.25 0.44 29.55
CA THR A 132 -26.93 -0.77 30.03
C THR A 132 -26.10 -2.05 29.92
N GLU A 133 -25.11 -2.11 29.02
CA GLU A 133 -24.36 -3.35 28.74
C GLU A 133 -22.99 -3.10 28.10
N ILE A 134 -22.04 -3.98 28.41
CA ILE A 134 -20.75 -4.09 27.71
C ILE A 134 -20.83 -5.28 26.75
N SER A 135 -20.80 -5.01 25.45
CA SER A 135 -20.90 -6.05 24.42
C SER A 135 -19.67 -6.06 23.50
N TRP A 136 -19.41 -7.21 22.87
CA TRP A 136 -18.37 -7.30 21.85
C TRP A 136 -18.93 -6.80 20.51
N ALA A 137 -18.35 -5.74 19.97
CA ALA A 137 -18.76 -5.12 18.73
C ALA A 137 -17.68 -5.17 17.66
N VAL A 138 -18.10 -5.12 16.41
CA VAL A 138 -17.20 -5.01 15.25
C VAL A 138 -17.59 -3.78 14.47
N ARG A 139 -16.75 -2.74 14.47
CA ARG A 139 -16.98 -1.51 13.71
C ARG A 139 -16.19 -1.54 12.40
N PRO A 140 -16.81 -1.10 11.28
CA PRO A 140 -16.07 -0.86 10.05
C PRO A 140 -15.09 0.30 10.26
N MET A 141 -13.93 0.19 9.63
CA MET A 141 -12.85 1.18 9.68
C MET A 141 -12.56 1.68 8.26
N SER A 142 -12.17 2.95 8.14
CA SER A 142 -11.73 3.52 6.88
C SER A 142 -10.52 2.78 6.31
N SER A 143 -10.50 2.60 4.98
CA SER A 143 -9.40 1.91 4.29
C SER A 143 -8.04 2.58 4.51
N ASP A 144 -8.00 3.92 4.54
CA ASP A 144 -6.75 4.68 4.71
C ASP A 144 -6.12 4.45 6.09
N THR A 145 -6.93 4.46 7.17
CA THR A 145 -6.44 4.21 8.53
C THR A 145 -6.04 2.75 8.71
N GLY A 146 -6.84 1.81 8.19
CA GLY A 146 -6.50 0.38 8.22
C GLY A 146 -5.21 0.06 7.49
N ASP A 147 -5.00 0.65 6.30
CA ASP A 147 -3.76 0.51 5.53
C ASP A 147 -2.57 1.12 6.26
N CYS A 148 -2.74 2.27 6.93
CA CYS A 148 -1.68 2.90 7.72
C CYS A 148 -1.22 2.00 8.87
N ILE A 149 -2.17 1.52 9.68
CA ILE A 149 -1.89 0.62 10.81
C ILE A 149 -1.21 -0.66 10.31
N ARG A 150 -1.71 -1.24 9.21
CA ARG A 150 -1.12 -2.43 8.60
C ARG A 150 0.32 -2.18 8.15
N LYS A 151 0.61 -1.04 7.52
CA LYS A 151 1.97 -0.69 7.05
C LYS A 151 2.96 -0.54 8.19
N CYS A 152 2.56 0.12 9.28
CA CYS A 152 3.41 0.27 10.47
C CYS A 152 3.74 -1.08 11.12
N MET A 153 2.83 -2.04 11.03
CA MET A 153 2.88 -3.31 11.77
C MET A 153 3.36 -4.50 10.95
N LYS A 154 4.12 -4.29 9.86
CA LYS A 154 4.77 -5.40 9.11
C LYS A 154 6.24 -5.56 9.51
N PRO A 155 6.54 -6.28 10.61
CA PRO A 155 7.91 -6.50 11.07
C PRO A 155 8.75 -7.21 10.02
N LEU A 156 8.12 -8.01 9.16
CA LEU A 156 8.78 -8.71 8.05
C LEU A 156 9.53 -7.74 7.12
N PHE A 157 8.96 -6.57 6.82
CA PHE A 157 9.60 -5.60 5.92
C PHE A 157 10.84 -4.97 6.56
N VAL A 158 10.75 -4.65 7.85
CA VAL A 158 11.89 -4.15 8.62
C VAL A 158 12.97 -5.22 8.74
N ALA A 159 12.60 -6.48 8.98
CA ALA A 159 13.54 -7.60 9.06
C ALA A 159 14.27 -7.84 7.73
N LEU A 160 13.55 -7.81 6.61
CA LEU A 160 14.14 -7.92 5.27
C LEU A 160 15.09 -6.76 4.97
N ALA A 161 14.70 -5.52 5.30
CA ALA A 161 15.56 -4.36 5.16
C ALA A 161 16.81 -4.42 6.06
N ALA A 162 16.65 -4.88 7.30
CA ALA A 162 17.76 -5.06 8.25
C ALA A 162 18.74 -6.15 7.78
N ARG A 163 18.23 -7.26 7.23
CA ARG A 163 19.05 -8.30 6.60
C ARG A 163 19.89 -7.72 5.46
N ASP A 164 19.30 -6.97 4.54
CA ASP A 164 20.03 -6.42 3.40
C ASP A 164 21.09 -5.40 3.85
N ALA A 165 20.77 -4.56 4.83
CA ALA A 165 21.72 -3.64 5.45
C ALA A 165 22.90 -4.37 6.10
N TYR A 166 22.60 -5.42 6.86
CA TYR A 166 23.62 -6.27 7.49
C TYR A 166 24.53 -6.93 6.44
N LEU A 167 23.97 -7.46 5.34
CA LEU A 167 24.76 -8.05 4.26
C LEU A 167 25.70 -7.04 3.61
N VAL A 168 25.24 -5.80 3.38
CA VAL A 168 26.09 -4.72 2.84
C VAL A 168 27.23 -4.38 3.80
N LEU A 169 26.96 -4.30 5.11
CA LEU A 169 28.00 -4.08 6.13
C LEU A 169 29.02 -5.22 6.10
N MET A 170 28.56 -6.46 6.22
CA MET A 170 29.44 -7.63 6.27
C MET A 170 30.28 -7.76 5.00
N LYS A 171 29.71 -7.53 3.82
CA LYS A 171 30.46 -7.54 2.56
C LYS A 171 31.58 -6.51 2.57
N ARG A 172 31.30 -5.27 2.98
CA ARG A 172 32.32 -4.20 3.05
C ARG A 172 33.40 -4.48 4.09
N GLN A 173 33.04 -5.03 5.25
CA GLN A 173 34.03 -5.44 6.26
C GLN A 173 34.93 -6.58 5.74
N LEU A 174 34.35 -7.60 5.12
CA LEU A 174 35.10 -8.72 4.54
C LEU A 174 36.00 -8.29 3.38
N SER A 175 35.55 -7.35 2.53
CA SER A 175 36.39 -6.76 1.48
C SER A 175 37.60 -6.01 2.05
N ARG A 176 37.46 -5.34 3.21
CA ARG A 176 38.62 -4.72 3.90
C ARG A 176 39.62 -5.75 4.43
N MET A 177 39.15 -6.93 4.83
CA MET A 177 39.98 -8.04 5.29
C MET A 177 40.60 -8.84 4.12
N GLY A 178 40.43 -8.38 2.86
CA GLY A 178 41.01 -9.02 1.69
C GLY A 178 40.23 -10.24 1.18
N PHE A 179 39.04 -10.52 1.73
CA PHE A 179 38.21 -11.62 1.28
C PHE A 179 37.37 -11.17 0.08
N GLN A 180 37.66 -11.69 -1.12
CA GLN A 180 36.81 -11.47 -2.30
C GLN A 180 35.51 -12.27 -2.17
N VAL A 181 34.49 -11.65 -1.57
CA VAL A 181 33.12 -12.18 -1.57
C VAL A 181 32.54 -11.99 -2.96
N SER A 182 32.49 -13.06 -3.76
CA SER A 182 31.83 -13.08 -5.07
C SER A 182 30.35 -12.68 -4.95
N ASP A 183 29.82 -11.94 -5.92
CA ASP A 183 28.42 -11.49 -6.02
C ASP A 183 27.37 -12.63 -6.14
N LYS A 184 27.79 -13.89 -6.02
CA LYS A 184 26.97 -15.10 -6.20
C LYS A 184 26.25 -15.61 -4.94
N ILE A 185 26.06 -14.79 -3.90
CA ILE A 185 25.20 -15.19 -2.78
C ILE A 185 23.73 -14.95 -3.19
N GLN A 186 23.21 -15.84 -4.05
CA GLN A 186 21.78 -15.97 -4.33
C GLN A 186 21.14 -16.85 -3.26
N PHE A 187 20.68 -16.25 -2.17
CA PHE A 187 19.65 -16.86 -1.33
C PHE A 187 18.30 -16.28 -1.76
N GLY A 188 17.54 -17.12 -2.46
CA GLY A 188 16.34 -16.83 -3.26
C GLY A 188 15.47 -15.66 -2.80
N THR A 189 15.21 -14.74 -3.72
CA THR A 189 13.87 -14.40 -4.24
C THR A 189 14.09 -13.57 -5.50
N ASP A 190 13.36 -13.90 -6.56
CA ASP A 190 13.53 -13.40 -7.91
C ASP A 190 13.50 -11.87 -8.06
N SER A 191 14.40 -11.38 -8.92
CA SER A 191 14.31 -10.13 -9.67
C SER A 191 14.17 -8.82 -8.87
N LEU A 192 15.31 -8.22 -8.48
CA LEU A 192 15.57 -6.80 -8.74
C LEU A 192 17.08 -6.54 -8.85
N VAL A 193 17.48 -6.01 -10.00
CA VAL A 193 18.81 -5.48 -10.29
C VAL A 193 19.14 -4.38 -9.28
N MET A 194 20.10 -4.64 -8.40
CA MET A 194 20.84 -3.55 -7.74
C MET A 194 21.57 -2.78 -8.83
N PRO A 195 21.48 -1.43 -8.90
CA PRO A 195 22.42 -0.70 -9.73
C PRO A 195 23.84 -0.97 -9.21
N PRO A 196 24.80 -1.33 -10.08
CA PRO A 196 26.16 -1.59 -9.64
C PRO A 196 26.74 -0.33 -8.99
N SER A 197 27.30 -0.52 -7.80
CA SER A 197 28.08 0.46 -7.06
C SER A 197 29.12 1.11 -7.98
N GLY A 198 28.91 2.38 -8.34
CA GLY A 198 29.85 3.08 -9.21
C GLY A 198 29.39 4.40 -9.83
N THR A 199 28.17 4.89 -9.57
CA THR A 199 27.77 6.23 -10.04
C THR A 199 27.03 6.98 -8.94
N MET A 200 27.59 8.13 -8.58
CA MET A 200 27.07 9.03 -7.55
C MET A 200 25.61 9.39 -7.81
N PHE A 201 24.75 9.16 -6.82
CA PHE A 201 23.46 9.83 -6.69
C PHE A 201 23.54 10.82 -5.54
N THR A 202 24.19 11.95 -5.78
CA THR A 202 23.96 13.20 -5.04
C THR A 202 22.93 13.99 -5.83
N GLY A 203 21.67 13.90 -5.44
CA GLY A 203 20.62 14.77 -5.96
C GLY A 203 19.25 14.11 -6.00
N LEU A 204 18.30 14.78 -5.34
CA LEU A 204 16.86 14.70 -5.57
C LEU A 204 16.09 13.58 -4.85
N ILE A 205 15.64 13.87 -3.61
CA ILE A 205 14.21 13.89 -3.28
C ILE A 205 13.99 14.93 -2.18
N ASP A 206 13.99 16.21 -2.55
CA ASP A 206 13.18 17.21 -1.87
C ASP A 206 12.21 17.75 -2.91
N GLY A 207 10.93 17.62 -2.62
CA GLY A 207 9.87 17.67 -3.62
C GLY A 207 8.50 17.55 -2.97
N SER A 208 8.30 18.34 -1.90
CA SER A 208 6.99 18.66 -1.37
C SER A 208 6.33 19.71 -2.28
N ALA A 209 5.25 19.32 -2.94
CA ALA A 209 4.23 20.23 -3.46
C ALA A 209 2.93 19.85 -2.74
N GLY A 210 2.12 20.73 -2.16
CA GLY A 210 2.16 22.17 -2.00
C GLY A 210 0.85 22.53 -1.31
N TYR A 211 0.89 23.34 -0.25
CA TYR A 211 -0.27 24.07 0.23
C TYR A 211 0.13 25.55 0.31
N GLN A 212 -0.35 26.29 -0.67
CA GLN A 212 -0.35 27.75 -0.70
C GLN A 212 -1.23 28.27 0.46
N LYS A 213 -0.68 29.09 1.34
CA LYS A 213 -1.46 30.10 2.06
C LYS A 213 -0.73 31.44 1.97
N LYS A 214 -1.47 32.39 1.40
CA LYS A 214 -1.13 33.76 1.02
C LYS A 214 -0.99 34.68 2.23
N GLY A 215 -0.06 35.64 2.15
CA GLY A 215 -0.08 36.97 2.80
C GLY A 215 0.24 36.99 4.31
N SER A 216 1.03 37.91 4.87
CA SER A 216 1.56 39.18 4.39
C SER A 216 2.78 39.57 5.23
N GLN A 217 3.71 40.32 4.64
CA GLN A 217 4.81 41.02 5.29
C GLN A 217 4.34 41.90 6.46
N LEU A 218 5.13 41.94 7.53
CA LEU A 218 5.60 43.20 8.11
C LEU A 218 6.80 42.94 9.03
N SER A 219 7.93 43.50 8.62
CA SER A 219 9.16 43.73 9.36
C SER A 219 8.94 44.47 10.68
N PHE A 220 9.76 44.25 11.70
CA PHE A 220 10.55 45.28 12.41
C PHE A 220 11.57 44.61 13.36
N ALA A 221 12.64 45.38 13.60
CA ALA A 221 13.94 44.98 14.14
C ALA A 221 14.01 44.84 15.68
N ASP A 222 15.18 44.35 16.11
CA ASP A 222 15.71 44.15 17.48
C ASP A 222 15.53 45.32 18.45
N GLU A 223 15.26 44.99 19.72
CA GLU A 223 16.10 45.23 20.94
C GLU A 223 15.25 44.98 22.23
N PRO A 224 15.82 44.82 23.45
CA PRO A 224 15.55 43.67 24.31
C PRO A 224 15.05 44.07 25.72
N HIS A 225 14.97 43.06 26.58
CA HIS A 225 14.89 43.10 28.06
C HIS A 225 13.51 42.88 28.68
N GLY A 226 13.43 41.79 29.44
CA GLY A 226 12.37 41.51 30.41
C GLY A 226 12.52 40.09 30.97
N ARG A 227 13.39 39.90 31.97
CA ARG A 227 13.45 38.68 32.78
C ARG A 227 12.09 38.44 33.45
N VAL A 228 11.49 37.28 33.22
CA VAL A 228 10.65 36.61 34.23
C VAL A 228 10.97 35.12 34.27
N THR A 229 11.11 34.64 35.49
CA THR A 229 11.67 33.38 35.96
C THR A 229 10.83 32.15 35.58
N GLN A 230 11.56 31.05 35.38
CA GLN A 230 11.18 29.64 35.22
C GLN A 230 9.84 29.19 35.81
N GLN A 231 9.15 28.28 35.10
CA GLN A 231 8.76 26.99 35.68
C GLN A 231 8.88 25.88 34.62
N ASN A 232 9.91 25.06 34.78
CA ASN A 232 10.09 23.80 34.06
C ASN A 232 9.18 22.75 34.68
N HIS A 233 8.25 22.19 33.92
CA HIS A 233 7.79 20.83 34.19
C HIS A 233 8.71 19.86 33.42
N PRO A 234 9.38 18.92 34.11
CA PRO A 234 10.15 17.88 33.46
C PRO A 234 9.17 16.94 32.75
N TRP A 235 9.70 16.06 31.91
CA TRP A 235 9.02 15.00 31.14
C TRP A 235 9.13 15.25 29.63
N LEU A 236 10.06 14.47 29.06
CA LEU A 236 10.29 14.18 27.64
C LEU A 236 11.00 15.27 26.82
N ASN A 237 12.20 15.67 27.26
CA ASN A 237 13.18 16.26 26.34
C ASN A 237 13.88 15.12 25.58
N PRO A 238 13.79 15.03 24.24
CA PRO A 238 14.46 13.99 23.45
C PRO A 238 16.00 14.00 23.58
N SER A 239 16.57 15.05 24.17
CA SER A 239 18.01 15.21 24.37
C SER A 239 18.61 14.25 25.40
N SER A 240 17.88 13.82 26.43
CA SER A 240 18.44 12.94 27.47
C SER A 240 18.63 11.51 26.98
N VAL A 241 17.73 11.01 26.13
CA VAL A 241 17.85 9.69 25.48
C VAL A 241 19.00 9.69 24.47
N LEU A 242 19.20 10.80 23.74
CA LEU A 242 20.33 10.98 22.83
C LEU A 242 21.67 11.09 23.57
N SER A 243 21.66 11.67 24.78
CA SER A 243 22.82 11.85 25.66
C SER A 243 23.27 10.54 26.34
N SER A 244 22.45 9.51 26.42
CA SER A 244 22.89 8.19 26.89
C SER A 244 23.52 7.34 25.78
N LEU A 245 23.33 7.71 24.50
CA LEU A 245 23.83 6.97 23.33
C LEU A 245 25.23 7.41 22.86
N GLN A 246 25.79 8.47 23.45
CA GLN A 246 27.14 8.99 23.12
C GLN A 246 28.30 8.11 23.64
N TRP A 247 28.04 7.16 24.54
CA TRP A 247 29.06 6.19 24.99
C TRP A 247 29.30 5.05 23.98
N LEU A 248 28.41 4.86 23.02
CA LEU A 248 28.64 3.93 21.92
C LEU A 248 29.61 4.59 20.92
N PRO A 249 30.63 3.88 20.41
CA PRO A 249 31.47 4.41 19.34
C PRO A 249 30.57 4.68 18.15
N LEU A 250 30.16 5.94 17.99
CA LEU A 250 29.22 6.33 16.95
C LEU A 250 29.87 5.99 15.61
N PRO A 251 29.26 5.10 14.82
CA PRO A 251 29.79 4.74 13.53
C PRO A 251 29.92 6.02 12.71
N LYS A 252 31.10 6.27 12.15
CA LYS A 252 31.37 7.48 11.35
C LYS A 252 30.27 7.59 10.29
N LEU A 253 29.39 8.58 10.36
CA LEU A 253 28.28 8.81 9.41
C LEU A 253 28.75 9.55 8.14
N GLY A 254 30.05 9.52 7.85
CA GLY A 254 30.64 10.25 6.73
C GLY A 254 30.07 9.82 5.37
N PRO A 255 30.25 10.63 4.32
CA PRO A 255 29.71 10.34 3.00
C PRO A 255 30.11 8.98 2.42
N GLU A 256 31.31 8.49 2.78
CA GLU A 256 31.89 7.21 2.38
C GLU A 256 31.69 6.08 3.41
N SER A 257 30.88 6.29 4.44
CA SER A 257 30.74 5.32 5.53
C SER A 257 29.96 4.07 5.15
N ASP A 258 30.39 2.92 5.70
CA ASP A 258 29.70 1.65 5.50
C ASP A 258 28.29 1.68 6.07
N LEU A 259 28.10 2.40 7.18
CA LEU A 259 26.79 2.56 7.78
C LEU A 259 25.85 3.39 6.91
N ARG A 260 26.35 4.43 6.22
CA ARG A 260 25.53 5.14 5.24
C ARG A 260 25.13 4.23 4.09
N ALA A 261 26.05 3.40 3.57
CA ALA A 261 25.73 2.46 2.51
C ALA A 261 24.70 1.40 2.96
N ALA A 262 24.84 0.88 4.17
CA ALA A 262 23.88 -0.03 4.78
C ALA A 262 22.52 0.63 5.02
N ALA A 263 22.49 1.90 5.47
CA ALA A 263 21.28 2.68 5.65
C ALA A 263 20.58 2.99 4.31
N VAL A 264 21.35 3.23 3.24
CA VAL A 264 20.81 3.38 1.88
C VAL A 264 20.18 2.07 1.41
N ALA A 265 20.86 0.94 1.61
CA ALA A 265 20.31 -0.38 1.28
C ALA A 265 19.05 -0.70 2.08
N PHE A 266 19.06 -0.42 3.39
CA PHE A 266 17.90 -0.53 4.27
C PHE A 266 16.72 0.28 3.75
N LYS A 267 16.93 1.57 3.50
CA LYS A 267 15.88 2.50 3.05
C LYS A 267 15.34 2.09 1.69
N TRP A 268 16.21 1.68 0.77
CA TRP A 268 15.80 1.20 -0.54
C TRP A 268 14.91 -0.04 -0.42
N ARG A 269 15.34 -1.04 0.36
CA ARG A 269 14.59 -2.28 0.56
C ARG A 269 13.24 -2.03 1.23
N LEU A 270 13.21 -1.18 2.25
CA LEU A 270 11.98 -0.83 2.96
C LEU A 270 10.98 -0.13 2.03
N ASN A 271 11.46 0.83 1.24
CA ASN A 271 10.63 1.53 0.26
C ASN A 271 10.14 0.59 -0.85
N ASP A 272 10.97 -0.33 -1.33
CA ASP A 272 10.57 -1.34 -2.32
C ASP A 272 9.47 -2.26 -1.76
N CYS A 273 9.62 -2.76 -0.54
CA CYS A 273 8.58 -3.56 0.12
C CYS A 273 7.26 -2.76 0.27
N TRP A 274 7.33 -1.50 0.69
CA TRP A 274 6.15 -0.65 0.81
C TRP A 274 5.52 -0.29 -0.53
N ALA A 275 6.31 -0.11 -1.59
CA ALA A 275 5.81 0.17 -2.94
C ALA A 275 5.11 -1.06 -3.56
N ARG A 276 5.54 -2.27 -3.18
CA ARG A 276 4.94 -3.54 -3.62
C ARG A 276 3.69 -3.93 -2.86
N GLU A 277 3.48 -3.38 -1.67
CA GLU A 277 2.31 -3.68 -0.86
C GLU A 277 1.03 -3.29 -1.61
N LEU A 278 0.16 -4.28 -1.83
CA LEU A 278 -1.14 -4.08 -2.43
C LEU A 278 -1.98 -3.18 -1.51
N ARG A 279 -2.28 -1.97 -1.99
CA ARG A 279 -3.24 -1.09 -1.34
C ARG A 279 -4.64 -1.67 -1.49
N THR A 280 -5.48 -1.44 -0.48
CA THR A 280 -6.89 -1.73 -0.62
C THR A 280 -7.50 -0.77 -1.64
N PRO A 281 -8.18 -1.28 -2.68
CA PRO A 281 -8.74 -0.40 -3.70
C PRO A 281 -9.92 0.40 -3.15
N ARG A 282 -10.18 1.57 -3.73
CA ARG A 282 -11.28 2.42 -3.28
C ARG A 282 -12.62 1.84 -3.74
N ARG A 283 -13.64 2.02 -2.90
CA ARG A 283 -15.01 1.59 -3.22
C ARG A 283 -15.52 2.29 -4.47
N GLY A 284 -16.17 1.55 -5.36
CA GLY A 284 -16.67 2.05 -6.64
C GLY A 284 -15.63 2.24 -7.76
N THR A 285 -14.37 1.82 -7.57
CA THR A 285 -13.36 1.90 -8.64
C THR A 285 -13.25 0.58 -9.41
N PHE A 286 -12.80 0.68 -10.67
CA PHE A 286 -12.44 -0.49 -11.48
C PHE A 286 -11.02 -0.33 -12.03
N PHE A 287 -10.47 -1.42 -12.55
CA PHE A 287 -9.09 -1.44 -13.03
C PHE A 287 -9.01 -1.55 -14.54
N ILE A 288 -8.00 -0.91 -15.11
CA ILE A 288 -7.51 -1.22 -16.46
C ILE A 288 -6.07 -1.69 -16.31
N VAL A 289 -5.79 -2.90 -16.78
CA VAL A 289 -4.49 -3.56 -16.63
C VAL A 289 -4.04 -4.11 -17.97
N GLY A 290 -2.74 -3.99 -18.23
CA GLY A 290 -2.11 -4.72 -19.31
C GLY A 290 -0.80 -4.13 -19.76
N PRO A 291 -0.12 -4.79 -20.72
CA PRO A 291 1.16 -4.32 -21.23
C PRO A 291 1.01 -3.13 -22.19
N VAL A 292 1.92 -2.17 -22.04
CA VAL A 292 2.16 -1.05 -22.94
C VAL A 292 3.59 -1.17 -23.46
N GLY A 293 3.75 -1.17 -24.78
CA GLY A 293 5.05 -1.17 -25.46
C GLY A 293 5.53 0.25 -25.69
N LEU A 294 6.73 0.55 -25.21
CA LEU A 294 7.41 1.83 -25.39
C LEU A 294 8.67 1.62 -26.22
N LYS A 295 8.94 2.54 -27.15
CA LYS A 295 10.12 2.51 -28.02
C LYS A 295 10.89 3.82 -27.88
N GLY A 296 12.19 3.68 -27.64
CA GLY A 296 13.16 4.77 -27.69
C GLY A 296 14.15 4.56 -28.84
N PRO A 297 15.08 5.51 -29.03
CA PRO A 297 16.11 5.42 -30.07
C PRO A 297 17.12 4.27 -29.84
N LYS A 298 17.36 3.85 -28.59
CA LYS A 298 18.34 2.81 -28.24
C LYS A 298 17.72 1.42 -28.05
N GLY A 299 16.39 1.31 -28.01
CA GLY A 299 15.72 0.04 -27.75
C GLY A 299 14.21 0.18 -27.57
N PHE A 300 13.57 -0.89 -27.12
CA PHE A 300 12.17 -0.92 -26.73
C PHE A 300 12.00 -1.59 -25.37
N CYS A 301 10.94 -1.24 -24.65
CA CYS A 301 10.57 -1.89 -23.41
C CYS A 301 9.07 -2.19 -23.37
N ARG A 302 8.71 -3.19 -22.57
CA ARG A 302 7.32 -3.52 -22.26
C ARG A 302 7.09 -3.24 -20.79
N VAL A 303 6.14 -2.36 -20.50
CA VAL A 303 5.73 -2.02 -19.15
C VAL A 303 4.32 -2.56 -18.90
N GLU A 304 4.12 -3.27 -17.81
CA GLU A 304 2.79 -3.61 -17.33
C GLU A 304 2.22 -2.41 -16.56
N VAL A 305 1.09 -1.90 -17.02
CA VAL A 305 0.43 -0.74 -16.43
C VAL A 305 -0.84 -1.21 -15.76
N ARG A 306 -1.07 -0.73 -14.53
CA ARG A 306 -2.31 -0.92 -13.78
C ARG A 306 -2.83 0.43 -13.35
N GLY A 307 -3.95 0.85 -13.93
CA GLY A 307 -4.69 2.04 -13.55
C GLY A 307 -5.93 1.67 -12.75
N GLU A 308 -6.16 2.38 -11.65
CA GLU A 308 -7.41 2.39 -10.89
C GLU A 308 -8.19 3.66 -11.27
N TYR A 309 -9.41 3.48 -11.76
CA TYR A 309 -10.26 4.56 -12.25
C TYR A 309 -11.51 4.68 -11.39
N ASP A 310 -11.79 5.90 -10.95
CA ASP A 310 -13.01 6.25 -10.23
C ASP A 310 -14.02 6.88 -11.20
N PRO A 311 -15.15 6.20 -11.49
CA PRO A 311 -16.17 6.72 -12.41
C PRO A 311 -16.94 7.90 -11.84
N LEU A 312 -17.06 8.03 -10.51
CA LEU A 312 -17.79 9.14 -9.88
C LEU A 312 -17.04 10.45 -10.04
N THR A 313 -15.72 10.41 -9.83
CA THR A 313 -14.86 11.60 -9.98
C THR A 313 -14.21 11.71 -11.36
N SER A 314 -14.49 10.76 -12.26
CA SER A 314 -13.97 10.67 -13.63
C SER A 314 -12.46 10.84 -13.73
N ARG A 315 -11.71 10.31 -12.76
CA ARG A 315 -10.25 10.47 -12.66
C ARG A 315 -9.54 9.17 -12.30
N TRP A 316 -8.27 9.12 -12.67
CA TRP A 316 -7.35 8.08 -12.22
C TRP A 316 -6.96 8.33 -10.76
N THR A 317 -7.29 7.41 -9.87
CA THR A 317 -6.92 7.51 -8.45
C THR A 317 -5.49 7.04 -8.22
N HIS A 318 -5.08 6.01 -8.94
CA HIS A 318 -3.77 5.41 -8.83
C HIS A 318 -3.33 4.79 -10.14
N VAL A 319 -2.08 5.02 -10.54
CA VAL A 319 -1.48 4.39 -11.72
C VAL A 319 -0.13 3.82 -11.31
N SER A 320 0.03 2.51 -11.41
CA SER A 320 1.32 1.84 -11.25
C SER A 320 1.84 1.34 -12.58
N MET A 321 3.16 1.34 -12.69
CA MET A 321 3.89 0.87 -13.87
C MET A 321 5.00 -0.06 -13.39
N GLN A 322 5.07 -1.25 -13.97
CA GLN A 322 6.11 -2.24 -13.71
C GLN A 322 6.82 -2.59 -15.01
N LEU A 323 8.14 -2.43 -15.04
CA LEU A 323 8.95 -2.88 -16.18
C LEU A 323 8.94 -4.41 -16.23
N LYS A 324 8.55 -4.99 -17.38
CA LYS A 324 8.59 -6.44 -17.61
C LYS A 324 9.78 -6.83 -18.45
N ASP A 325 9.91 -6.21 -19.63
CA ASP A 325 10.96 -6.54 -20.57
C ASP A 325 11.66 -5.28 -21.06
N LEU A 326 12.96 -5.41 -21.29
CA LEU A 326 13.81 -4.38 -21.85
C LEU A 326 14.69 -5.01 -22.93
N ASN A 327 14.66 -4.45 -24.13
CA ASN A 327 15.50 -4.89 -25.24
C ASN A 327 16.23 -3.69 -25.83
N ILE A 328 17.56 -3.79 -25.89
CA ILE A 328 18.45 -2.72 -26.35
C ILE A 328 18.99 -3.13 -27.73
N PHE A 329 18.86 -2.25 -28.73
CA PHE A 329 19.23 -2.56 -30.11
C PHE A 329 20.71 -2.87 -30.29
N LYS A 330 21.58 -2.23 -29.50
CA LYS A 330 23.03 -2.45 -29.53
C LYS A 330 23.46 -3.28 -28.33
N GLN A 331 23.15 -4.58 -28.35
CA GLN A 331 23.69 -5.52 -27.38
C GLN A 331 25.06 -6.01 -27.88
N ARG A 332 26.14 -5.65 -27.17
CA ARG A 332 27.47 -6.21 -27.45
C ARG A 332 27.47 -7.69 -27.10
N ALA A 333 28.10 -8.51 -27.93
CA ALA A 333 28.32 -9.91 -27.61
C ALA A 333 29.16 -10.00 -26.32
N LEU A 334 28.65 -10.67 -25.29
CA LEU A 334 29.35 -10.85 -24.01
C LEU A 334 30.52 -11.85 -24.08
N GLY A 335 30.72 -12.47 -25.25
CA GLY A 335 31.69 -13.54 -25.48
C GLY A 335 33.02 -13.11 -26.10
N SER A 336 33.32 -11.81 -26.27
CA SER A 336 34.64 -11.42 -26.75
C SER A 336 35.67 -11.51 -25.62
N ARG A 337 36.50 -12.56 -25.69
CA ARG A 337 37.74 -12.74 -24.93
C ARG A 337 38.70 -11.57 -25.08
#